data_AF-A0A9J6HBM6-F1
#
_entry.id   AF-A0A9J6HBM6-F1
#
_cell.length_a   1.000
_cell.length_b   1.000
_cell.length_c   1.000
_cell.angle_alpha   90.00
_cell.angle_beta   90.00
_cell.angle_gamma   90.00
#
_symmetry.space_group_name_H-M   'P 1'
#
loop_
_entity.id
_entity.type
_entity.pdbx_description
1 polymer ?
#
loop_
_entity_poly.entity_id
_entity_poly.type
_entity_poly.pdbx_seq_one_letter_code
_entity_poly.pdbx_strand_id
1 'polypeptide(L)'
;MNIEKMSVRLTVQLFSAPVIAALKYLKEQAGHTADTEFASAGPSIKFLEVMQKWFVIMDVSKLSAIHSLQQRRRASFHRLDDARLIWLEVEFAAYIEDLENSSEPDHFLSKETYHALTFATKSNVDCVRHLLSVKSFGFDLTRKMSSDPIESMFGFSTPKFGVAATTHWTSRVQSAASKRC
;
A
#
# COMPACT_ATOMS: atom_id res chain seq x y z
N MET A 1 6.63 -21.14 5.95
CA MET A 1 6.41 -19.86 5.24
C MET A 1 5.02 -19.36 5.62
N ASN A 2 4.91 -18.19 6.24
CA ASN A 2 3.60 -17.64 6.62
C ASN A 2 3.10 -16.75 5.46
N ILE A 3 2.19 -17.28 4.66
CA ILE A 3 1.70 -16.67 3.39
C ILE A 3 0.95 -15.35 3.67
N GLU A 4 0.32 -15.21 4.83
CA GLU A 4 -0.43 -14.01 5.21
C GLU A 4 0.47 -12.77 5.34
N LYS A 5 1.73 -12.97 5.74
CA LYS A 5 2.73 -11.90 5.87
C LYS A 5 3.08 -11.22 4.54
N MET A 6 2.80 -11.86 3.41
CA MET A 6 3.06 -11.32 2.07
C MET A 6 1.85 -10.60 1.46
N SER A 7 0.71 -10.57 2.17
CA SER A 7 -0.53 -10.00 1.62
C SER A 7 -0.57 -8.48 1.77
N VAL A 8 -0.19 -7.77 0.69
CA VAL A 8 -0.33 -6.31 0.59
C VAL A 8 -1.77 -5.86 0.87
N ARG A 9 -2.76 -6.69 0.51
CA ARG A 9 -4.18 -6.41 0.77
C ARG A 9 -4.49 -6.30 2.27
N LEU A 10 -3.96 -7.19 3.10
CA LEU A 10 -4.19 -7.15 4.55
C LEU A 10 -3.57 -5.88 5.14
N THR A 11 -2.35 -5.55 4.71
CA THR A 11 -1.69 -4.30 5.10
C THR A 11 -2.52 -3.08 4.71
N VAL A 12 -2.99 -2.98 3.47
CA VAL A 12 -3.84 -1.85 3.02
C VAL A 12 -5.15 -1.75 3.83
N GLN A 13 -5.74 -2.88 4.24
CA GLN A 13 -6.93 -2.88 5.09
C GLN A 13 -6.64 -2.38 6.51
N LEU A 14 -5.48 -2.74 7.08
CA LEU A 14 -5.03 -2.26 8.38
C LEU A 14 -4.88 -0.73 8.40
N PHE A 15 -4.27 -0.16 7.36
CA PHE A 15 -4.11 1.29 7.19
C PHE A 15 -5.36 1.99 6.64
N SER A 16 -6.54 1.36 6.66
CA SER A 16 -7.74 1.94 6.05
C SER A 16 -8.37 3.05 6.90
N ALA A 17 -9.07 3.98 6.24
CA ALA A 17 -9.70 5.12 6.91
C ALA A 17 -10.73 4.71 7.98
N PRO A 18 -11.55 3.65 7.77
CA PRO A 18 -12.45 3.16 8.81
C PRO A 18 -11.72 2.65 10.06
N VAL A 19 -10.59 1.95 9.90
CA VAL A 19 -9.80 1.45 11.05
C VAL A 19 -9.21 2.63 11.83
N ILE A 20 -8.62 3.59 11.15
CA ILE A 20 -8.07 4.80 11.77
C ILE A 20 -9.17 5.57 12.52
N ALA A 21 -10.34 5.74 11.90
CA ALA A 21 -11.48 6.44 12.51
C ALA A 21 -12.00 5.70 13.76
N ALA A 22 -12.07 4.37 13.72
CA ALA A 22 -12.43 3.56 14.87
C ALA A 22 -11.42 3.72 16.02
N LEU A 23 -10.12 3.68 15.73
CA LEU A 23 -9.08 3.88 16.75
C LEU A 23 -9.12 5.28 17.37
N LYS A 24 -9.40 6.31 16.58
CA LYS A 24 -9.62 7.68 17.09
C LYS A 24 -10.81 7.73 18.04
N TYR A 25 -11.93 7.15 17.65
CA TYR A 25 -13.12 7.06 18.50
C TYR A 25 -12.81 6.33 19.81
N LEU A 26 -12.13 5.18 19.75
CA LEU A 26 -11.75 4.42 20.95
C LEU A 26 -10.84 5.22 21.89
N LYS A 27 -9.87 5.96 21.33
CA LYS A 27 -9.04 6.88 22.12
C LYS A 27 -9.86 8.00 22.78
N GLU A 28 -10.80 8.59 22.06
CA GLU A 28 -11.67 9.66 22.58
C GLU A 28 -12.62 9.18 23.66
N GLN A 29 -13.02 7.90 23.62
CA GLN A 29 -13.92 7.28 24.58
C GLN A 29 -13.19 6.45 25.67
N ALA A 30 -11.87 6.51 25.72
CA ALA A 30 -11.06 5.74 26.67
C ALA A 30 -11.42 6.13 28.11
N GLY A 31 -11.77 5.14 28.94
CA GLY A 31 -12.22 5.36 30.32
C GLY A 31 -13.69 5.79 30.44
N HIS A 32 -14.42 5.95 29.34
CA HIS A 32 -15.87 6.17 29.31
C HIS A 32 -16.60 4.93 28.82
N THR A 33 -16.52 4.65 27.52
CA THR A 33 -17.17 3.49 26.87
C THR A 33 -16.17 2.57 26.19
N ALA A 34 -14.88 2.91 26.25
CA ALA A 34 -13.78 2.11 25.73
C ALA A 34 -12.71 1.89 26.80
N ASP A 35 -11.84 0.90 26.58
CA ASP A 35 -10.74 0.60 27.49
C ASP A 35 -9.81 1.82 27.65
N THR A 36 -9.35 2.06 28.88
CA THR A 36 -8.35 3.07 29.21
C THR A 36 -7.03 2.88 28.44
N GLU A 37 -6.72 1.67 27.99
CA GLU A 37 -5.53 1.39 27.17
C GLU A 37 -5.51 2.20 25.85
N PHE A 38 -6.67 2.56 25.29
CA PHE A 38 -6.73 3.35 24.07
C PHE A 38 -6.35 4.82 24.27
N ALA A 39 -6.26 5.33 25.51
CA ALA A 39 -5.90 6.72 25.78
C ALA A 39 -4.51 7.07 25.22
N SER A 40 -3.58 6.10 25.21
CA SER A 40 -2.22 6.25 24.72
C SER A 40 -2.06 5.95 23.23
N ALA A 41 -3.12 5.58 22.50
CA ALA A 41 -3.04 5.17 21.09
C ALA A 41 -2.69 6.30 20.10
N GLY A 42 -2.51 7.53 20.57
CA GLY A 42 -2.26 8.72 19.73
C GLY A 42 -1.09 8.57 18.75
N PRO A 43 0.11 8.17 19.19
CA PRO A 43 1.26 7.96 18.29
C PRO A 43 0.98 6.88 17.22
N SER A 44 0.34 5.77 17.59
CA SER A 44 -0.01 4.70 16.64
C SER A 44 -1.01 5.18 15.60
N ILE A 45 -2.04 5.93 16.02
CA ILE A 45 -3.01 6.54 15.10
C ILE A 45 -2.29 7.48 14.13
N LYS A 46 -1.39 8.33 14.63
CA LYS A 46 -0.62 9.27 13.79
C LYS A 46 0.23 8.53 12.77
N PHE A 47 0.90 7.45 13.18
CA PHE A 47 1.68 6.60 12.28
C PHE A 47 0.80 5.99 11.17
N LEU A 48 -0.35 5.41 11.53
CA LEU A 48 -1.29 4.85 10.56
C LEU A 48 -1.77 5.90 9.55
N GLU A 49 -2.05 7.12 10.00
CA GLU A 49 -2.47 8.22 9.12
C GLU A 49 -1.39 8.67 8.15
N VAL A 50 -0.16 8.84 8.64
CA VAL A 50 0.97 9.27 7.80
C VAL A 50 1.30 8.21 6.76
N MET A 51 1.40 6.94 7.16
CA MET A 51 1.68 5.84 6.25
C MET A 51 0.55 5.61 5.24
N GLN A 52 -0.72 5.74 5.66
CA GLN A 52 -1.85 5.70 4.72
C GLN A 52 -1.73 6.83 3.68
N LYS A 53 -1.47 8.06 4.13
CA LYS A 53 -1.36 9.21 3.23
C LYS A 53 -0.21 9.03 2.25
N TRP A 54 0.96 8.59 2.73
CA TRP A 54 2.10 8.23 1.89
C TRP A 54 1.70 7.20 0.83
N PHE A 55 1.11 6.07 1.23
CA PHE A 55 0.70 5.01 0.31
C PHE A 55 -0.27 5.52 -0.77
N VAL A 56 -1.26 6.32 -0.38
CA VAL A 56 -2.26 6.88 -1.32
C VAL A 56 -1.63 7.81 -2.37
N ILE A 57 -0.59 8.57 -2.00
CA ILE A 57 0.11 9.49 -2.91
C ILE A 57 1.07 8.70 -3.83
N MET A 58 1.70 7.65 -3.32
CA MET A 58 2.59 6.78 -4.09
C MET A 58 1.84 5.81 -5.02
N ASP A 59 0.53 5.66 -4.84
CA ASP A 59 -0.34 4.75 -5.60
C ASP A 59 -1.41 5.49 -6.46
N VAL A 60 -1.05 6.64 -7.03
CA VAL A 60 -1.95 7.42 -7.90
C VAL A 60 -2.10 6.72 -9.24
N SER A 61 -3.34 6.34 -9.57
CA SER A 61 -3.65 5.47 -10.71
C SER A 61 -4.78 5.95 -11.60
N LYS A 62 -5.48 7.03 -11.21
CA LYS A 62 -6.66 7.50 -11.93
C LYS A 62 -6.45 8.90 -12.48
N LEU A 63 -6.78 9.05 -13.77
CA LEU A 63 -6.95 10.31 -14.49
C LEU A 63 -8.22 11.09 -14.08
N SER A 64 -8.81 10.79 -12.93
CA SER A 64 -10.23 11.08 -12.69
C SER A 64 -10.52 12.57 -12.45
N ALA A 65 -11.66 13.03 -13.00
CA ALA A 65 -12.30 14.28 -12.58
C ALA A 65 -12.51 14.29 -11.07
N ILE A 66 -12.09 15.39 -10.43
CA ILE A 66 -12.08 15.53 -8.97
C ILE A 66 -13.49 15.87 -8.50
N HIS A 67 -14.25 14.87 -8.05
CA HIS A 67 -15.58 15.08 -7.48
C HIS A 67 -15.61 15.09 -5.94
N SER A 68 -14.54 14.61 -5.28
CA SER A 68 -14.43 14.60 -3.81
C SER A 68 -13.01 14.85 -3.32
N LEU A 69 -12.86 15.24 -2.04
CA LEU A 69 -11.56 15.43 -1.41
C LEU A 69 -10.72 14.14 -1.35
N GLN A 70 -11.36 12.99 -1.13
CA GLN A 70 -10.69 11.68 -1.17
C GLN A 70 -10.17 11.36 -2.57
N GLN A 71 -10.91 11.75 -3.61
CA GLN A 71 -10.51 11.56 -5.00
C GLN A 71 -9.41 12.53 -5.42
N ARG A 72 -9.37 13.75 -4.87
CA ARG A 72 -8.28 14.72 -5.07
C ARG A 72 -6.93 14.14 -4.60
N ARG A 73 -6.90 13.40 -3.49
CA ARG A 73 -5.66 12.76 -3.00
C ARG A 73 -5.11 11.70 -3.97
N ARG A 74 -6.00 11.09 -4.77
CA ARG A 74 -5.72 10.01 -5.74
C ARG A 74 -5.67 10.49 -7.20
N ALA A 75 -5.75 11.79 -7.43
CA ALA A 75 -5.76 12.38 -8.76
C ALA A 75 -4.35 12.42 -9.35
N SER A 76 -4.23 12.38 -10.67
CA SER A 76 -2.96 12.59 -11.37
C SER A 76 -2.24 13.87 -10.95
N PHE A 77 -0.91 13.87 -11.05
CA PHE A 77 -0.11 15.07 -10.83
C PHE A 77 -0.06 15.88 -12.12
N HIS A 78 -0.37 17.18 -12.04
CA HIS A 78 -0.33 18.08 -13.19
C HIS A 78 0.59 19.29 -12.98
N ARG A 79 1.05 19.50 -11.75
CA ARG A 79 1.79 20.70 -11.36
C ARG A 79 2.98 20.32 -10.49
N LEU A 80 4.05 21.10 -10.63
CA LEU A 80 5.29 20.92 -9.86
C LEU A 80 5.13 21.34 -8.39
N ASP A 81 4.21 22.27 -8.13
CA ASP A 81 3.86 22.82 -6.82
C ASP A 81 2.68 22.08 -6.17
N ASP A 82 2.35 20.86 -6.62
CA ASP A 82 1.30 20.06 -6.02
C ASP A 82 1.61 19.83 -4.53
N ALA A 83 0.68 20.24 -3.65
CA ALA A 83 0.83 20.16 -2.20
C ALA A 83 1.15 18.74 -1.71
N ARG A 84 0.79 17.70 -2.47
CA ARG A 84 1.13 16.31 -2.13
C ARG A 84 2.61 16.00 -2.36
N LEU A 85 3.23 16.58 -3.39
CA LEU A 85 4.67 16.45 -3.63
C LEU A 85 5.46 17.19 -2.55
N ILE A 86 5.03 18.41 -2.21
CA ILE A 86 5.61 19.19 -1.12
C ILE A 86 5.48 18.42 0.21
N TRP A 87 4.31 17.82 0.46
CA TRP A 87 4.10 17.01 1.65
C TRP A 87 5.07 15.83 1.75
N LEU A 88 5.32 15.12 0.64
CA LEU A 88 6.29 14.00 0.62
C LEU A 88 7.72 14.46 0.90
N GLU A 89 8.11 15.60 0.34
CA GLU A 89 9.48 16.12 0.43
C GLU A 89 9.79 16.78 1.78
N VAL A 90 8.80 17.43 2.38
CA VAL A 90 9.00 18.24 3.60
C VAL A 90 8.40 17.54 4.81
N GLU A 91 7.07 17.40 4.86
CA GLU A 91 6.38 16.93 6.06
C GLU A 91 6.61 15.44 6.34
N PHE A 92 6.58 14.60 5.31
CA PHE A 92 6.81 13.17 5.47
C PHE A 92 8.28 12.86 5.79
N ALA A 93 9.22 13.52 5.11
CA ALA A 93 10.65 13.37 5.38
C ALA A 93 10.97 13.74 6.85
N ALA A 94 10.51 14.90 7.30
CA ALA A 94 10.67 15.33 8.69
C ALA A 94 10.01 14.35 9.67
N TYR A 95 8.80 13.86 9.36
CA TYR A 95 8.12 12.89 10.22
C TYR A 95 8.91 11.59 10.39
N ILE A 96 9.48 11.04 9.31
CA ILE A 96 10.24 9.78 9.41
C ILE A 96 11.56 10.01 10.16
N GLU A 97 12.23 11.15 9.96
CA GLU A 97 13.43 11.52 10.72
C GLU A 97 13.13 11.68 12.21
N ASP A 98 12.04 12.38 12.55
CA ASP A 98 11.57 12.51 13.93
C ASP A 98 11.22 11.14 14.53
N LEU A 99 10.62 10.25 13.73
CA LEU A 99 10.29 8.89 14.16
C LEU A 99 11.55 8.06 14.42
N GLU A 100 12.58 8.16 13.57
CA GLU A 100 13.88 7.52 13.79
C GLU A 100 14.53 8.03 15.07
N ASN A 101 14.55 9.35 15.27
CA ASN A 101 15.21 9.99 16.43
C ASN A 101 14.48 9.75 17.75
N SER A 102 13.17 9.49 17.73
CA SER A 102 12.34 9.26 18.93
C SER A 102 12.10 7.78 19.24
N SER A 103 12.50 6.87 18.35
CA SER A 103 12.34 5.43 18.54
C SER A 103 13.58 4.81 19.17
N GLU A 104 13.38 3.74 19.94
CA GLU A 104 14.49 2.85 20.29
C GLU A 104 14.98 2.11 19.02
N PRO A 105 16.29 1.81 18.90
CA PRO A 105 16.85 1.19 17.69
C PRO A 105 16.15 -0.10 17.26
N ASP A 106 15.70 -0.92 18.23
CA ASP A 106 15.02 -2.19 17.98
C ASP A 106 13.51 -2.04 17.70
N HIS A 107 12.96 -0.84 17.92
CA HIS A 107 11.54 -0.52 17.77
C HIS A 107 11.26 0.40 16.57
N PHE A 108 12.28 0.70 15.78
CA PHE A 108 12.17 1.43 14.52
C PHE A 108 12.11 0.49 13.31
N LEU A 109 11.94 1.06 12.12
CA LEU A 109 12.08 0.35 10.85
C LEU A 109 13.50 -0.23 10.73
N SER A 110 13.64 -1.36 10.03
CA SER A 110 14.97 -1.86 9.67
C SER A 110 15.70 -0.82 8.82
N LYS A 111 17.04 -0.79 8.90
CA LYS A 111 17.87 0.13 8.13
C LYS A 111 17.55 0.08 6.63
N GLU A 112 17.31 -1.13 6.10
CA GLU A 112 16.95 -1.36 4.71
C GLU A 112 15.57 -0.77 4.39
N THR A 113 14.59 -0.97 5.28
CA THR A 113 13.22 -0.48 5.10
C THR A 113 13.18 1.04 5.15
N TYR A 114 13.88 1.66 6.11
CA TYR A 114 13.99 3.10 6.22
C TYR A 114 14.67 3.70 4.98
N HIS A 115 15.82 3.17 4.57
CA HIS A 115 16.53 3.65 3.39
C HIS A 115 15.66 3.53 2.14
N ALA A 116 15.03 2.37 1.93
CA ALA A 116 14.16 2.15 0.78
C ALA A 116 12.96 3.11 0.77
N LEU A 117 12.35 3.36 1.93
CA LEU A 117 11.21 4.27 2.08
C LEU A 117 11.60 5.70 1.70
N THR A 118 12.70 6.21 2.26
CA THR A 118 13.19 7.57 2.00
C THR A 118 13.64 7.72 0.55
N PHE A 119 14.41 6.75 0.04
CA PHE A 119 14.90 6.75 -1.34
C PHE A 119 13.75 6.70 -2.35
N ALA A 120 12.79 5.79 -2.17
CA ALA A 120 11.64 5.66 -3.06
C ALA A 120 10.80 6.94 -3.06
N THR A 121 10.58 7.54 -1.89
CA THR A 121 9.82 8.79 -1.76
C THR A 121 10.48 9.92 -2.53
N LYS A 122 11.76 10.18 -2.28
CA LYS A 122 12.51 11.24 -2.96
C LYS A 122 12.59 11.01 -4.47
N SER A 123 12.92 9.77 -4.87
CA SER A 123 13.03 9.41 -6.28
C SER A 123 11.71 9.56 -7.04
N ASN A 124 10.57 9.25 -6.40
CA ASN A 124 9.25 9.45 -7.02
C ASN A 124 8.95 10.94 -7.20
N VAL A 125 9.21 11.78 -6.18
CA VAL A 125 9.00 13.23 -6.29
C VAL A 125 9.85 13.83 -7.42
N ASP A 126 11.13 13.47 -7.47
CA ASP A 126 12.04 13.93 -8.51
C ASP A 126 11.61 13.45 -9.90
N CYS A 127 11.16 12.20 -10.01
CA CYS A 127 10.66 11.63 -11.26
C CYS A 127 9.42 12.36 -11.76
N VAL A 128 8.42 12.57 -10.90
CA VAL A 128 7.21 13.33 -11.24
C VAL A 128 7.58 14.73 -11.75
N ARG A 129 8.45 15.44 -11.03
CA ARG A 129 8.91 16.78 -11.43
C ARG A 129 9.65 16.77 -12.75
N HIS A 130 10.50 15.77 -12.99
CA HIS A 130 11.22 15.63 -14.25
C HIS A 130 10.28 15.36 -15.43
N LEU A 131 9.30 14.47 -15.27
CA LEU A 131 8.33 14.15 -16.31
C LEU A 131 7.46 15.35 -16.67
N LEU A 132 7.00 16.11 -15.67
CA LEU A 132 6.17 17.30 -15.89
C LEU A 132 6.97 18.48 -16.47
N SER A 133 8.18 18.76 -15.97
CA SER A 133 8.95 19.95 -16.37
C SER A 133 9.86 19.73 -17.58
N VAL A 134 10.61 18.63 -17.62
CA VAL A 134 11.61 18.37 -18.66
C VAL A 134 11.00 17.62 -19.84
N LYS A 135 10.19 16.59 -19.56
CA LYS A 135 9.54 15.80 -20.61
C LYS A 135 8.22 16.41 -21.10
N SER A 136 7.75 17.48 -20.47
CA SER A 136 6.52 18.19 -20.82
C SER A 136 5.28 17.29 -20.85
N PHE A 137 5.22 16.30 -19.95
CA PHE A 137 4.03 15.46 -19.82
C PHE A 137 2.89 16.28 -19.23
N GLY A 138 1.67 16.11 -19.74
CA GLY A 138 0.50 16.82 -19.22
C GLY A 138 0.07 16.33 -17.84
N PHE A 139 0.50 15.13 -17.44
CA PHE A 139 0.25 14.56 -16.12
C PHE A 139 1.18 13.37 -15.82
N ASP A 140 1.24 12.97 -14.53
CA ASP A 140 1.91 11.75 -14.09
C ASP A 140 1.02 10.90 -13.14
N LEU A 141 1.27 9.58 -13.15
CA LEU A 141 0.59 8.56 -12.33
C LEU A 141 1.63 7.69 -11.61
N THR A 142 1.85 7.93 -10.31
CA THR A 142 2.89 7.24 -9.51
C THR A 142 2.71 5.72 -9.45
N ARG A 143 1.48 5.18 -9.59
CA ARG A 143 1.27 3.72 -9.67
C ARG A 143 2.09 3.08 -10.81
N LYS A 144 2.37 3.81 -11.89
CA LYS A 144 3.15 3.31 -13.03
C LYS A 144 4.64 3.13 -12.73
N MET A 145 5.11 3.58 -11.57
CA MET A 145 6.49 3.42 -11.09
C MET A 145 6.68 2.16 -10.23
N SER A 146 5.60 1.41 -9.93
CA SER A 146 5.65 0.16 -9.16
C SER A 146 5.94 -1.09 -10.01
N SER A 147 6.41 -2.16 -9.36
CA SER A 147 6.62 -3.48 -9.98
C SER A 147 5.35 -4.32 -10.08
N ASP A 148 4.21 -3.88 -9.53
CA ASP A 148 2.95 -4.61 -9.48
C ASP A 148 2.53 -5.24 -10.83
N PRO A 149 2.68 -4.58 -12.01
CA PRO A 149 2.32 -5.21 -13.28
C PRO A 149 3.18 -6.44 -13.61
N ILE A 150 4.45 -6.43 -13.21
CA ILE A 150 5.38 -7.54 -13.40
C ILE A 150 5.01 -8.69 -12.45
N GLU A 151 4.72 -8.38 -11.18
CA GLU A 151 4.28 -9.37 -10.19
C GLU A 151 2.94 -10.02 -10.58
N SER A 152 2.01 -9.23 -11.11
CA SER A 152 0.76 -9.73 -11.66
C SER A 152 0.99 -10.65 -12.86
N MET A 153 1.98 -10.37 -13.71
CA MET A 153 2.35 -11.26 -14.82
C MET A 153 2.88 -12.58 -14.28
N PHE A 154 3.73 -12.57 -13.25
CA PHE A 154 4.23 -13.80 -12.62
C PHE A 154 3.14 -14.61 -11.92
N GLY A 155 2.17 -13.94 -11.29
CA GLY A 155 0.98 -14.58 -10.73
C GLY A 155 0.04 -15.17 -11.78
N PHE A 156 0.11 -14.70 -13.04
CA PHE A 156 -0.61 -15.27 -14.16
C PHE A 156 0.16 -16.43 -14.82
N SER A 157 1.49 -16.32 -14.90
CA SER A 157 2.36 -17.33 -15.52
C SER A 157 2.68 -18.51 -14.60
N THR A 158 2.42 -18.40 -13.29
CA THR A 158 2.37 -19.59 -12.44
C THR A 158 1.28 -20.50 -12.99
N PRO A 159 1.64 -21.70 -13.46
CA PRO A 159 0.70 -22.50 -14.20
C PRO A 159 -0.49 -22.86 -13.31
N LYS A 160 -1.71 -22.62 -13.81
CA LYS A 160 -2.93 -23.33 -13.38
C LYS A 160 -2.85 -24.85 -13.67
N PHE A 161 -1.66 -25.45 -13.74
CA PHE A 161 -1.40 -26.89 -13.89
C PHE A 161 -1.54 -27.63 -12.56
N GLY A 162 -2.62 -27.36 -11.83
CA GLY A 162 -2.92 -28.04 -10.57
C GLY A 162 -4.37 -28.48 -10.40
N VAL A 163 -5.29 -28.04 -11.28
CA VAL A 163 -6.73 -28.31 -11.07
C VAL A 163 -7.45 -28.81 -12.34
N ALA A 164 -6.80 -28.83 -13.50
CA ALA A 164 -7.39 -29.37 -14.74
C ALA A 164 -6.90 -30.78 -15.12
N ALA A 165 -6.01 -31.40 -14.33
CA ALA A 165 -5.46 -32.74 -14.61
C ALA A 165 -6.11 -33.86 -13.78
N THR A 166 -7.00 -33.55 -12.84
CA THR A 166 -7.63 -34.54 -11.95
C THR A 166 -9.04 -34.95 -12.39
N THR A 167 -9.64 -34.27 -13.37
CA THR A 167 -10.95 -34.65 -13.94
C THR A 167 -10.85 -35.52 -15.19
N HIS A 168 -9.66 -35.80 -15.70
CA HIS A 168 -9.46 -36.65 -16.89
C HIS A 168 -8.81 -38.02 -16.62
N TRP A 169 -8.41 -38.29 -15.36
CA TRP A 169 -7.85 -39.58 -14.94
C TRP A 169 -8.87 -40.51 -14.27
N THR A 170 -10.01 -40.01 -13.81
CA THR A 170 -11.09 -40.83 -13.23
C THR A 170 -12.08 -41.38 -14.26
N SER A 171 -12.14 -40.84 -15.48
CA SER A 171 -13.04 -41.35 -16.54
C SER A 171 -12.46 -42.52 -17.36
N ARG A 172 -11.14 -42.77 -17.31
CA ARG A 172 -10.51 -43.91 -18.01
C ARG A 172 -10.28 -45.16 -17.14
N VAL A 173 -10.43 -45.06 -15.82
CA VAL A 173 -10.31 -46.22 -14.92
C VAL A 173 -11.66 -46.94 -14.70
N GLN A 174 -12.80 -46.25 -14.88
CA GLN A 174 -14.12 -46.90 -14.79
C GLN A 174 -14.57 -47.64 -16.06
N SER A 175 -13.98 -47.36 -17.23
CA SER A 175 -14.28 -48.12 -18.47
C SER A 175 -13.50 -49.44 -18.60
N ALA A 176 -12.50 -49.69 -17.75
CA ALA A 176 -11.70 -50.93 -17.78
C ALA A 176 -12.15 -51.99 -16.77
N ALA A 177 -13.06 -51.65 -15.84
CA ALA A 177 -13.57 -52.55 -14.81
C ALA A 177 -14.95 -53.17 -15.15
N SER A 178 -15.54 -52.86 -16.31
CA SER A 178 -16.85 -53.38 -16.76
C SER A 178 -16.76 -54.39 -17.93
N LYS A 179 -15.61 -55.05 -18.10
CA LYS A 179 -15.43 -56.14 -19.11
C LYS A 179 -14.75 -57.39 -18.52
N ARG A 180 -14.99 -57.68 -17.24
CA ARG A 180 -14.73 -59.00 -16.65
C ARG A 180 -15.86 -59.37 -15.68
N CYS A 181 -17.01 -59.71 -16.25
CA CYS A 181 -17.92 -60.76 -15.81
C CYS A 181 -18.54 -61.34 -17.08
#